data_AF-A0AAV4VJH5-F1
#
_entry.id   AF-A0AAV4VJH5-F1
#
_cell.length_a   1.000
_cell.length_b   1.000
_cell.length_c   1.000
_cell.angle_alpha   90.00
_cell.angle_beta   90.00
_cell.angle_gamma   90.00
#
_symmetry.space_group_name_H-M   'P 1'
#
loop_
_entity.id
_entity.type
_entity.pdbx_description
1 polymer ?
#
loop_
_entity_poly.entity_id
_entity_poly.type
_entity_poly.pdbx_seq_one_letter_code
_entity_poly.pdbx_strand_id
1 'polypeptide(L)'
;MKEAFFIACSLAIAFSTVVLAKDLCPPPNLIQPCKCTSGYPPLTYECSNLTSQETIEKVFEKSLDYPINAMVVDHSSFMYFPVSLWNSKKISILSIEYSSMSSLFDSVLPESNSL
;
A
#
# COMPACT_ATOMS: atom_id res chain seq x y z
N MET A 1 -40.26 26.74 21.28
CA MET A 1 -39.54 26.82 19.99
C MET A 1 -38.01 26.64 20.15
N LYS A 2 -37.52 25.83 21.11
CA LYS A 2 -36.08 25.56 21.32
C LYS A 2 -35.74 24.08 21.05
N GLU A 3 -36.71 23.19 21.32
CA GLU A 3 -36.60 21.73 21.15
C GLU A 3 -36.41 21.28 19.69
N ALA A 4 -37.02 21.97 18.72
CA ALA A 4 -36.95 21.58 17.30
C ALA A 4 -35.57 21.84 16.66
N PHE A 5 -34.77 22.75 17.24
CA PHE A 5 -33.46 23.13 16.70
C PHE A 5 -32.36 22.12 17.09
N PHE A 6 -32.50 21.46 18.24
CA PHE A 6 -31.55 20.46 18.73
C PHE A 6 -31.63 19.15 17.94
N ILE A 7 -32.83 18.75 17.50
CA ILE A 7 -33.05 17.50 16.77
C ILE A 7 -32.50 17.56 15.33
N ALA A 8 -32.55 18.74 14.70
CA ALA A 8 -31.99 18.93 13.36
C ALA A 8 -30.45 18.86 13.35
N CYS A 9 -29.80 19.26 14.44
CA CYS A 9 -28.34 19.28 14.53
C CYS A 9 -27.76 17.87 14.77
N SER A 10 -28.42 17.04 15.58
CA SER A 10 -27.97 15.67 15.86
C SER A 10 -28.11 14.71 14.68
N LEU A 11 -29.10 14.89 13.81
CA LEU A 11 -29.25 14.09 12.58
C LEU A 11 -28.22 14.46 11.50
N ALA A 12 -27.81 15.74 11.41
CA ALA A 12 -26.79 16.18 10.45
C ALA A 12 -25.37 15.68 10.83
N ILE A 13 -25.08 15.54 12.12
CA ILE A 13 -23.79 15.02 12.61
C ILE A 13 -23.69 13.51 12.35
N ALA A 14 -24.80 12.76 12.50
CA ALA A 14 -24.82 11.32 12.25
C ALA A 14 -24.68 10.96 10.75
N PHE A 15 -25.18 11.79 9.83
CA PHE A 15 -24.99 11.57 8.39
C PHE A 15 -23.56 11.88 7.90
N SER A 16 -22.80 12.66 8.66
CA SER A 16 -21.44 13.07 8.25
C SER A 16 -20.35 12.08 8.66
N THR A 17 -20.61 11.16 9.59
CA THR A 17 -19.59 10.21 10.08
C THR A 17 -19.45 8.94 9.24
N VAL A 18 -20.37 8.68 8.30
CA VAL A 18 -20.36 7.44 7.49
C VAL A 18 -19.50 7.57 6.22
N VAL A 19 -19.11 8.78 5.81
CA VAL A 19 -18.50 9.03 4.50
C VAL A 19 -16.96 8.99 4.51
N LEU A 20 -16.30 8.72 5.64
CA LEU A 20 -14.83 8.85 5.74
C LEU A 20 -14.07 7.60 6.20
N ALA A 21 -14.61 6.39 6.03
CA ALA A 21 -13.77 5.21 5.96
C ALA A 21 -13.21 5.12 4.52
N LYS A 22 -12.22 5.97 4.21
CA LYS A 22 -11.54 5.93 2.92
C LYS A 22 -10.77 4.62 2.87
N ASP A 23 -11.24 3.68 2.05
CA ASP A 23 -10.53 2.42 1.81
C ASP A 23 -9.13 2.78 1.28
N LEU A 24 -8.10 2.46 2.07
CA LEU A 24 -6.72 2.80 1.73
C LEU A 24 -6.16 1.83 0.68
N CYS A 25 -6.84 0.71 0.46
CA CYS A 25 -6.46 -0.25 -0.55
C CYS A 25 -6.95 0.17 -1.93
N PRO A 26 -6.12 -0.01 -2.97
CA PRO A 26 -6.58 0.15 -4.34
C PRO A 26 -7.56 -0.97 -4.74
N PRO A 27 -8.34 -0.73 -5.81
CA PRO A 27 -9.11 -1.79 -6.46
C PRO A 27 -8.23 -3.02 -6.78
N PRO A 28 -8.68 -4.26 -6.53
CA PRO A 28 -7.85 -5.45 -6.71
C PRO A 28 -7.28 -5.61 -8.13
N ASN A 29 -8.04 -5.23 -9.15
CA ASN A 29 -7.62 -5.27 -10.56
C ASN A 29 -6.41 -4.38 -10.88
N LEU A 30 -6.12 -3.41 -10.01
CA LEU A 30 -5.03 -2.46 -10.19
C LEU A 30 -3.70 -3.00 -9.66
N ILE A 31 -3.74 -3.87 -8.64
CA ILE A 31 -2.56 -4.43 -7.97
C ILE A 31 -2.33 -5.92 -8.16
N GLN A 32 -3.16 -6.62 -8.95
CA GLN A 32 -2.94 -8.05 -9.23
C GLN A 32 -1.51 -8.32 -9.73
N PRO A 33 -0.84 -9.39 -9.23
CA PRO A 33 -1.35 -10.47 -8.39
C PRO A 33 -1.33 -10.22 -6.87
N CYS A 34 -1.05 -9.00 -6.44
CA CYS A 34 -0.99 -8.65 -5.03
C CYS A 34 -2.38 -8.46 -4.41
N LYS A 35 -2.44 -8.66 -3.09
CA LYS A 35 -3.57 -8.33 -2.23
C LYS A 35 -3.18 -7.17 -1.32
N CYS A 36 -4.16 -6.35 -0.96
CA CYS A 36 -3.96 -5.27 -0.01
C CYS A 36 -4.79 -5.53 1.23
N THR A 37 -4.17 -5.35 2.39
CA THR A 37 -4.82 -5.48 3.70
C THR A 37 -4.79 -4.13 4.41
N SER A 38 -5.96 -3.52 4.58
CA SER A 38 -6.16 -2.30 5.36
C SER A 38 -7.15 -2.54 6.50
N GLY A 39 -6.80 -2.18 7.72
CA GLY A 39 -7.66 -2.34 8.90
C GLY A 39 -6.96 -1.92 10.19
N TYR A 40 -5.65 -2.12 10.25
CA TYR A 40 -4.74 -1.53 11.25
C TYR A 40 -3.37 -1.32 10.57
N PRO A 41 -2.65 -0.22 10.81
CA PRO A 41 -1.32 -0.04 10.24
C PRO A 41 -0.37 -1.15 10.71
N PRO A 42 0.51 -1.66 9.83
CA PRO A 42 0.84 -1.12 8.51
C PRO A 42 -0.14 -1.55 7.39
N LEU A 43 -0.42 -0.62 6.47
CA LEU A 43 -1.06 -0.96 5.19
C LEU A 43 -0.13 -1.85 4.38
N THR A 44 -0.56 -3.09 4.13
CA THR A 44 0.31 -4.16 3.66
C THR A 44 -0.09 -4.63 2.27
N TYR A 45 0.87 -4.69 1.35
CA TYR A 45 0.69 -5.42 0.09
C TYR A 45 1.33 -6.79 0.20
N GLU A 46 0.57 -7.82 -0.11
CA GLU A 46 1.02 -9.20 -0.13
C GLU A 46 0.98 -9.69 -1.58
N CYS A 47 2.14 -9.85 -2.18
CA CYS A 47 2.30 -10.32 -3.54
C CYS A 47 2.80 -11.77 -3.53
N SER A 48 2.16 -12.64 -4.31
CA SER A 48 2.61 -14.01 -4.47
C SER A 48 2.70 -14.42 -5.94
N ASN A 49 3.55 -15.40 -6.22
CA ASN A 49 3.76 -15.94 -7.57
C ASN A 49 4.19 -14.88 -8.60
N LEU A 50 4.97 -13.87 -8.18
CA LEU A 50 5.57 -12.92 -9.11
C LEU A 50 6.72 -13.61 -9.86
N THR A 51 6.60 -13.78 -11.17
CA THR A 51 7.62 -14.44 -12.01
C THR A 51 8.29 -13.48 -13.00
N SER A 52 7.87 -12.21 -13.03
CA SER A 52 8.33 -11.22 -14.00
C SER A 52 8.61 -9.89 -13.31
N GLN A 53 9.75 -9.30 -13.66
CA GLN A 53 10.15 -7.96 -13.26
C GLN A 53 9.13 -6.90 -13.72
N GLU A 54 8.54 -7.07 -14.90
CA GLU A 54 7.55 -6.14 -15.44
C GLU A 54 6.26 -6.14 -14.61
N THR A 55 5.88 -7.28 -14.03
CA THR A 55 4.67 -7.38 -13.22
C THR A 55 4.78 -6.53 -11.96
N ILE A 56 5.92 -6.61 -11.27
CA ILE A 56 6.13 -5.85 -10.04
C ILE A 56 6.16 -4.34 -10.34
N GLU A 57 6.88 -3.93 -11.38
CA GLU A 57 6.92 -2.52 -11.82
C GLU A 57 5.51 -1.98 -12.13
N LYS A 58 4.70 -2.72 -12.88
CA LYS A 58 3.32 -2.33 -13.21
C LYS A 58 2.42 -2.20 -12.00
N VAL A 59 2.52 -3.11 -11.02
CA VAL A 59 1.72 -3.02 -9.79
C VAL A 59 2.02 -1.71 -9.06
N PHE A 60 3.29 -1.36 -8.98
CA PHE A 60 3.72 -0.16 -8.28
C PHE A 60 3.41 1.14 -9.03
N GLU A 61 3.64 1.17 -10.35
CA GLU A 61 3.26 2.30 -11.21
C GLU A 61 1.77 2.60 -11.12
N LYS A 62 0.93 1.58 -11.16
CA LYS A 62 -0.52 1.76 -11.10
C LYS A 62 -1.00 2.18 -9.71
N SER A 63 -0.30 1.75 -8.67
CA SER A 63 -0.66 2.05 -7.28
C SER A 63 0.02 3.30 -6.71
N LEU A 64 0.64 4.16 -7.53
CA LEU A 64 1.39 5.35 -7.09
C LEU A 64 0.60 6.30 -6.16
N ASP A 65 -0.71 6.41 -6.34
CA ASP A 65 -1.56 7.27 -5.51
C ASP A 65 -1.99 6.64 -4.17
N TYR A 66 -1.70 5.35 -3.98
CA TYR A 66 -2.09 4.60 -2.78
C TYR A 66 -0.92 4.48 -1.80
N PRO A 67 -1.14 4.70 -0.50
CA PRO A 67 -0.11 4.46 0.49
C PRO A 67 0.26 2.96 0.54
N ILE A 68 1.46 2.66 1.00
CA ILE A 68 1.90 1.32 1.38
C ILE A 68 2.95 1.47 2.47
N ASN A 69 2.86 0.68 3.52
CA ASN A 69 3.81 0.70 4.64
C ASN A 69 4.63 -0.58 4.70
N ALA A 70 4.00 -1.72 4.39
CA ALA A 70 4.64 -3.02 4.41
C ALA A 70 4.43 -3.73 3.08
N MET A 71 5.44 -4.48 2.66
CA MET A 71 5.35 -5.38 1.52
C MET A 71 5.77 -6.78 1.95
N VAL A 72 4.97 -7.76 1.58
CA VAL A 72 5.27 -9.19 1.71
C VAL A 72 5.35 -9.76 0.31
N VAL A 73 6.45 -10.41 -0.01
CA VAL A 73 6.64 -11.14 -1.26
C VAL A 73 6.87 -12.59 -0.97
N ASP A 74 5.96 -13.43 -1.46
CA ASP A 74 5.90 -14.85 -1.18
C ASP A 74 5.97 -15.68 -2.47
N HIS A 75 6.64 -16.84 -2.43
CA HIS A 75 6.73 -17.79 -3.56
C HIS A 75 7.00 -17.12 -4.93
N SER A 76 7.96 -16.21 -5.01
CA SER A 76 8.20 -15.34 -6.17
C SER A 76 9.63 -15.46 -6.71
N SER A 77 9.82 -15.18 -8.00
CA SER A 77 11.10 -15.17 -8.69
C SER A 77 11.18 -13.97 -9.65
N PHE A 78 11.99 -12.98 -9.31
CA PHE A 78 12.18 -11.75 -10.10
C PHE A 78 13.57 -11.15 -9.80
N MET A 79 13.98 -10.11 -10.53
CA MET A 79 15.39 -9.69 -10.50
C MET A 79 15.73 -8.80 -9.30
N TYR A 80 14.91 -7.79 -9.04
CA TYR A 80 15.15 -6.78 -8.00
C TYR A 80 13.92 -5.92 -7.71
N PHE A 81 13.91 -5.23 -6.56
CA PHE A 81 13.02 -4.09 -6.34
C PHE A 81 13.64 -2.79 -6.90
N PRO A 82 12.91 -2.01 -7.70
CA PRO A 82 13.38 -0.69 -8.10
C PRO A 82 13.51 0.26 -6.89
N VAL A 83 14.68 0.90 -6.70
CA VAL A 83 14.92 1.85 -5.58
C VAL A 83 13.95 3.03 -5.62
N SER A 84 13.56 3.48 -6.82
CA SER A 84 12.57 4.55 -7.01
C SER A 84 11.24 4.26 -6.31
N LEU A 85 10.85 2.99 -6.23
CA LEU A 85 9.63 2.55 -5.56
C LEU A 85 9.78 2.61 -4.04
N TRP A 86 10.93 2.17 -3.55
CA TRP A 86 11.25 2.26 -2.13
C TRP A 86 11.20 3.71 -1.63
N ASN A 87 11.80 4.63 -2.40
CA ASN A 87 11.86 6.05 -2.08
C ASN A 87 10.50 6.76 -2.21
N SER A 88 9.71 6.43 -3.23
CA SER A 88 8.40 7.07 -3.45
C SER A 88 7.35 6.64 -2.44
N LYS A 89 7.42 5.40 -1.97
CA LYS A 89 6.39 4.80 -1.12
C LYS A 89 6.69 4.79 0.38
N LYS A 90 7.93 5.10 0.79
CA LYS A 90 8.36 5.05 2.20
C LYS A 90 8.00 3.71 2.86
N ILE A 91 8.24 2.61 2.15
CA ILE A 91 8.03 1.26 2.67
C ILE A 91 8.97 1.07 3.87
N SER A 92 8.40 0.72 5.02
CA SER A 92 9.15 0.52 6.27
C SER A 92 9.37 -0.95 6.59
N ILE A 93 8.60 -1.86 5.99
CA ILE A 93 8.72 -3.30 6.20
C ILE A 93 8.74 -4.00 4.84
N LEU A 94 9.75 -4.85 4.62
CA LEU A 94 9.80 -5.79 3.50
C LEU A 94 10.07 -7.19 4.04
N SER A 95 9.11 -8.10 3.82
CA SER A 95 9.26 -9.53 4.05
C SER A 95 9.40 -10.25 2.72
N ILE A 96 10.38 -11.15 2.63
CA ILE A 96 10.63 -11.99 1.46
C ILE A 96 10.63 -13.43 1.93
N GLU A 97 9.63 -14.17 1.48
CA GLU A 97 9.34 -15.54 1.92
C GLU A 97 9.36 -16.46 0.70
N TYR A 98 10.03 -17.60 0.82
CA TYR A 98 10.09 -18.64 -0.23
C TYR A 98 10.37 -18.11 -1.66
N SER A 99 11.18 -17.06 -1.78
CA SER A 99 11.38 -16.31 -3.03
C SER A 99 12.86 -16.21 -3.42
N SER A 100 13.13 -16.06 -4.71
CA SER A 100 14.49 -15.93 -5.27
C SER A 100 14.67 -14.61 -5.99
N MET A 101 15.78 -13.90 -5.72
CA MET A 101 16.13 -12.65 -6.40
C MET A 101 17.62 -12.58 -6.69
N SER A 102 18.01 -11.89 -7.77
CA SER A 102 19.42 -11.68 -8.11
C SER A 102 20.07 -10.60 -7.24
N SER A 103 19.30 -9.57 -6.89
CA SER A 103 19.67 -8.51 -5.96
C SER A 103 18.42 -8.05 -5.24
N LEU A 104 18.55 -7.47 -4.04
CA LEU A 104 17.42 -6.86 -3.36
C LEU A 104 16.93 -5.61 -4.11
N PHE A 105 17.86 -4.78 -4.57
CA PHE A 105 17.57 -3.51 -5.25
C PHE A 105 18.32 -3.36 -6.58
N ASP A 106 17.79 -2.55 -7.50
CA ASP A 106 18.41 -2.21 -8.80
C ASP A 106 19.64 -1.31 -8.68
N SER A 107 19.73 -0.57 -7.58
CA SER A 107 20.79 0.39 -7.27
C SER A 107 20.98 0.52 -5.76
N VAL A 108 22.01 1.24 -5.34
CA VAL A 108 22.26 1.49 -3.93
C VAL A 108 21.20 2.46 -3.41
N LEU A 109 20.55 2.13 -2.29
CA LEU A 109 19.64 3.06 -1.61
C LEU A 109 20.41 4.33 -1.23
N PRO A 110 19.86 5.53 -1.46
CA PRO A 110 20.51 6.76 -1.02
C PRO A 110 20.73 6.69 0.50
N GLU A 111 21.95 6.96 0.95
CA GLU A 111 22.25 7.00 2.38
C GLU A 111 21.31 8.01 3.05
N SER A 112 20.48 7.53 3.98
CA SER A 112 19.71 8.44 4.84
C SER A 112 20.69 9.08 5.80
N ASN A 113 21.31 10.18 5.40
CA ASN A 113 22.04 11.04 6.31
C ASN A 113 21.02 11.62 7.29
N SER A 114 20.92 10.99 8.45
CA SER A 114 20.20 11.47 9.62
C SER A 114 20.86 12.77 10.10
N LEU A 115 20.13 13.88 9.96
CA LEU A 115 20.34 15.12 10.71
C LEU A 115 19.34 15.15 11.88
#